data_AF-A0A536JRI5-F1
#
_entry.id   AF-A0A536JRI5-F1
#
_cell.length_a   1.000
_cell.length_b   1.000
_cell.length_c   1.000
_cell.angle_alpha   90.00
_cell.angle_beta   90.00
_cell.angle_gamma   90.00
#
_symmetry.space_group_name_H-M   'P 1'
#
loop_
_entity.id
_entity.type
_entity.pdbx_description
1 polymer ?
#
loop_
_entity_poly.entity_id
_entity_poly.type
_entity_poly.pdbx_seq_one_letter_code
_entity_poly.pdbx_strand_id
1 'polypeptide(L)' 'MRTTIDLDPTVVKELKRRSRGAGKSMGQLASELLATSLREQGSRQKHPAVLEWIAKDLGRPLVDLEDKEAVRAALDGPR' A
#
# COMPACT_ATOMS: atom_id res chain seq x y z
N MET A 1 -2.73 -18.52 16.29
CA MET A 1 -1.63 -18.48 17.29
C MET A 1 -2.17 -17.91 18.59
N ARG A 2 -1.77 -18.44 19.75
CA ARG A 2 -2.16 -17.91 21.06
C ARG A 2 -0.95 -17.24 21.69
N THR A 3 -1.09 -15.95 21.99
CA THR A 3 -0.04 -15.13 22.60
C THR A 3 -0.62 -14.48 23.85
N THR A 4 0.13 -14.50 24.94
CA THR A 4 -0.22 -13.77 26.16
C THR A 4 0.51 -12.44 26.12
N ILE A 5 -0.22 -11.35 26.25
CA ILE A 5 0.30 -9.99 26.30
C ILE A 5 -0.33 -9.27 27.49
N ASP A 6 0.44 -8.42 28.15
CA ASP A 6 -0.09 -7.56 29.19
C ASP A 6 -0.86 -6.39 28.55
N LEU A 7 -2.05 -6.13 29.05
CA LEU A 7 -2.93 -5.06 28.59
C LEU A 7 -3.37 -4.22 29.78
N ASP A 8 -3.40 -2.91 29.57
CA ASP A 8 -3.96 -2.00 30.57
C ASP A 8 -5.42 -2.40 30.91
N PRO A 9 -5.84 -2.39 32.19
CA PRO A 9 -7.18 -2.78 32.60
C PRO A 9 -8.31 -2.01 31.89
N THR A 10 -8.08 -0.75 31.54
CA THR A 10 -9.04 0.08 30.81
C THR A 10 -9.22 -0.41 29.37
N VAL A 11 -8.13 -0.85 28.72
CA VAL A 11 -8.16 -1.44 27.37
C VAL A 11 -8.91 -2.76 27.38
N VAL A 12 -8.68 -3.61 28.39
CA VAL A 12 -9.40 -4.88 28.55
C VAL A 12 -10.90 -4.65 28.72
N LYS A 13 -11.29 -3.67 29.53
CA LYS A 13 -12.70 -3.31 29.75
C LYS A 13 -13.38 -2.87 28.44
N GLU A 14 -12.69 -2.05 27.65
CA GLU A 14 -13.21 -1.55 26.39
C GLU A 14 -13.30 -2.63 25.32
N LEU A 15 -12.30 -3.51 25.21
CA LEU A 15 -12.32 -4.66 24.31
C LEU A 15 -13.50 -5.59 24.61
N LYS A 16 -13.77 -5.88 25.89
CA LYS A 16 -14.94 -6.67 26.33
C LYS A 16 -16.26 -6.02 25.93
N ARG A 17 -16.38 -4.70 26.09
CA ARG A 17 -17.59 -3.96 25.73
C ARG A 17 -17.85 -4.03 24.22
N ARG A 18 -16.81 -3.77 23.42
CA ARG A 18 -16.91 -3.79 21.95
C ARG A 18 -17.10 -5.19 21.38
N SER A 19 -16.46 -6.22 21.96
CA SER A 19 -16.60 -7.60 21.49
C SER A 19 -18.04 -8.10 21.62
N ARG A 20 -18.72 -7.73 22.71
CA ARG A 20 -20.16 -8.02 22.92
C ARG A 20 -21.03 -7.31 21.88
N GLY A 21 -20.79 -6.03 21.64
CA GLY A 21 -21.55 -5.26 20.63
C GLY A 21 -21.34 -5.76 19.20
N ALA A 22 -20.16 -6.28 18.87
CA ALA A 22 -19.81 -6.78 17.54
C ALA A 22 -20.12 -8.28 17.34
N GLY A 23 -20.50 -9.02 18.38
CA GLY A 23 -20.70 -10.47 18.31
C GLY A 23 -19.42 -11.26 18.00
N LYS A 24 -18.23 -10.70 18.28
CA LYS A 24 -16.92 -11.30 17.99
C LYS A 24 -16.22 -11.77 19.26
N SER A 25 -15.31 -12.74 19.13
CA SER A 25 -14.41 -13.06 20.22
C SER A 25 -13.47 -11.89 20.52
N MET A 26 -13.05 -11.74 21.78
CA MET A 26 -12.14 -10.67 22.19
C MET A 26 -10.79 -10.74 21.46
N GLY A 27 -10.28 -11.96 21.25
CA GLY A 27 -9.04 -12.19 20.50
C GLY A 27 -9.17 -11.76 19.04
N GLN A 28 -10.29 -12.09 18.38
CA GLN A 28 -10.53 -11.66 17.00
C GLN A 28 -10.61 -10.14 16.89
N LEU A 29 -11.39 -9.49 17.76
CA LEU A 29 -11.49 -8.03 17.76
C LEU A 29 -10.14 -7.36 18.02
N ALA A 30 -9.36 -7.89 18.98
CA ALA A 30 -8.02 -7.39 19.26
C ALA A 30 -7.09 -7.55 18.05
N SER A 31 -7.11 -8.71 17.38
CA SER A 31 -6.30 -8.94 16.18
C SER A 31 -6.66 -7.99 15.03
N GLU A 32 -7.95 -7.72 14.80
CA GLU A 32 -8.41 -6.78 13.78
C GLU A 32 -7.95 -5.34 14.05
N LEU A 33 -8.10 -4.88 15.31
CA LEU A 33 -7.67 -3.54 15.74
C LEU A 33 -6.15 -3.38 15.64
N LEU A 34 -5.39 -4.40 16.08
CA LEU A 34 -3.93 -4.41 15.99
C LEU A 34 -3.47 -4.41 14.52
N ALA A 35 -4.06 -5.24 13.67
CA ALA A 35 -3.73 -5.29 12.25
C ALA A 35 -3.96 -3.95 11.55
N THR A 36 -5.05 -3.26 11.89
CA THR A 36 -5.37 -1.93 11.33
C THR A 36 -4.33 -0.90 11.76
N SER A 37 -4.04 -0.82 13.06
CA SER A 37 -3.03 0.12 13.60
C SER A 37 -1.63 -0.11 13.00
N LEU A 38 -1.20 -1.38 12.87
CA LEU A 38 0.09 -1.72 12.27
C LEU A 38 0.17 -1.36 10.78
N ARG A 39 -0.93 -1.53 10.03
CA ARG A 39 -1.00 -1.10 8.61
C ARG A 39 -0.91 0.41 8.47
N GLU A 40 -1.63 1.15 9.31
CA GLU A 40 -1.60 2.62 9.31
C GLU A 40 -0.19 3.15 9.63
N GLN A 41 0.50 2.56 10.61
CA GLN A 41 1.88 2.90 10.93
C GLN A 41 2.84 2.60 9.78
N GLY A 42 2.72 1.41 9.16
CA GLY A 42 3.54 1.04 8.00
C GLY A 42 3.29 1.93 6.78
N SER A 43 2.07 2.44 6.61
CA SER A 43 1.74 3.39 5.55
C SER A 43 2.29 4.79 5.81
N ARG A 44 2.39 5.20 7.08
CA ARG A 44 2.93 6.51 7.47
C ARG A 44 4.45 6.59 7.34
N GLN A 45 5.14 5.44 7.38
CA GLN A 45 6.59 5.33 7.15
C GLN A 45 6.97 5.14 5.68
N LYS A 46 6.04 4.67 4.84
CA LYS A 46 6.17 4.86 3.40
C LYS A 46 5.88 6.32 3.13
N HIS A 47 6.93 7.15 3.14
CA HIS A 47 6.92 8.35 2.30
C HIS A 47 6.29 7.92 0.96
N PRO A 48 5.27 8.63 0.45
CA PRO A 48 4.78 8.33 -0.89
C PRO A 48 6.03 8.29 -1.75
N ALA A 49 6.27 7.16 -2.43
CA ALA A 49 7.45 7.00 -3.26
C ALA A 49 7.49 8.25 -4.13
N VAL A 50 8.46 9.12 -3.86
CA VAL A 50 8.54 10.40 -4.57
C VAL A 50 8.64 9.97 -6.03
N LEU A 51 7.80 10.55 -6.89
CA LEU A 51 7.89 10.27 -8.32
C LEU A 51 9.30 10.68 -8.76
N GLU A 52 10.19 9.71 -8.91
CA GLU A 52 11.55 9.94 -9.38
C GLU A 52 11.50 10.07 -10.89
N TRP A 53 11.58 11.32 -11.36
CA TRP A 53 11.76 11.61 -12.78
C TRP A 53 13.13 11.08 -13.21
N ILE A 54 13.14 10.01 -14.02
CA ILE A 54 14.37 9.49 -14.61
C ILE A 54 14.61 10.16 -15.96
N ALA A 55 15.82 10.68 -16.15
CA ALA A 55 16.33 11.10 -17.44
C ALA A 55 17.49 10.16 -17.82
N LYS A 56 17.46 9.62 -19.02
CA LYS A 56 18.54 8.80 -19.59
C LYS A 56 18.84 9.32 -20.99
N ASP A 57 20.12 9.31 -21.36
CA ASP A 57 20.53 9.55 -22.73
C ASP A 57 20.10 8.34 -23.58
N LEU A 58 19.15 8.57 -24.49
CA LEU A 58 18.65 7.56 -25.43
C LEU A 58 19.45 7.54 -26.74
N GLY A 59 20.52 8.34 -26.84
CA GLY A 59 21.35 8.46 -28.02
C GLY A 59 20.62 9.19 -29.16
N ARG A 60 20.91 8.78 -30.40
CA ARG A 60 20.34 9.41 -31.59
C ARG A 60 18.88 8.97 -31.78
N PRO A 61 17.91 9.89 -31.89
CA PRO A 61 16.52 9.55 -32.12
C PRO A 61 16.34 8.77 -33.42
N LEU A 62 15.54 7.71 -33.38
CA LEU A 62 15.19 6.90 -34.56
C LEU A 62 14.18 7.62 -35.45
N VAL A 63 13.25 8.37 -34.84
CA VAL A 63 12.19 9.12 -35.50
C VAL A 63 12.06 10.49 -34.85
N ASP A 64 11.57 11.45 -35.63
CA ASP A 64 11.06 12.71 -35.08
C ASP A 64 9.70 12.45 -34.43
N LEU A 65 9.57 12.83 -33.15
CA LEU A 65 8.33 12.62 -32.40
C LEU A 65 7.23 13.61 -32.79
N GLU A 66 7.58 14.72 -33.44
CA GLU A 66 6.59 15.66 -34.00
C GLU A 66 5.96 15.11 -35.29
N ASP A 67 6.62 14.16 -35.96
CA ASP A 67 6.07 13.44 -37.12
C ASP A 67 5.27 12.21 -36.66
N LYS A 68 3.97 12.42 -36.49
CA LYS A 68 3.00 11.38 -36.12
C LYS A 68 3.04 10.16 -37.04
N GLU A 69 3.29 10.33 -38.35
CA GLU A 69 3.30 9.22 -39.29
C GLU A 69 4.61 8.42 -39.18
N ALA A 70 5.74 9.09 -38.98
CA ALA A 70 7.02 8.42 -38.67
C ALA A 70 6.94 7.63 -37.35
N VAL A 71 6.31 8.19 -36.31
CA VAL A 71 6.10 7.48 -35.04
C VAL A 71 5.23 6.24 -35.21
N ARG A 72 4.12 6.35 -35.97
CA ARG A 72 3.23 5.21 -36.23
C ARG A 72 3.95 4.11 -36.98
N ALA A 73 4.66 4.44 -38.06
CA ALA A 73 5.41 3.47 -38.83
C ALA A 73 6.50 2.75 -38.00
N ALA A 74 7.16 3.46 -37.08
CA ALA A 74 8.16 2.86 -36.19
C ALA A 74 7.56 1.92 -35.12
N LEU A 75 6.34 2.20 -34.64
CA LEU A 75 5.62 1.34 -33.69
C LEU A 75 5.01 0.11 -34.38
N ASP A 76 4.58 0.26 -35.64
CA ASP A 76 3.90 -0.77 -36.43
C ASP A 76 4.87 -1.66 -37.24
N GLY A 77 6.17 -1.70 -36.89
CA GLY A 77 7.24 -2.35 -37.66
C GLY A 77 6.94 -3.79 -38.16
N PRO A 78 7.66 -4.28 -39.19
CA PRO A 78 7.37 -5.57 -39.81
C PRO A 78 7.48 -6.70 -38.79
N ARG A 79 6.47 -7.57 -38.77
CA ARG A 79 6.37 -8.71 -37.85
C ARG A 79 7.54 -9.68 -37.97
#